data_AF-A0A378MIC2-F1
#
_entry.id   AF-A0A378MIC2-F1
#
_cell.length_a   1.000
_cell.length_b   1.000
_cell.length_c   1.000
_cell.angle_alpha   90.00
_cell.angle_beta   90.00
_cell.angle_gamma   90.00
#
_symmetry.space_group_name_H-M   'P 1'
#
loop_
_entity.id
_entity.type
_entity.pdbx_description
1 polymer ?
#
loop_
_entity_poly.entity_id
_entity_poly.type
_entity_poly.pdbx_seq_one_letter_code
_entity_poly.pdbx_strand_id
1 'polypeptide(L)'
;MKKWLVAAFTLLLAVALVACGSGNDSNKDKSKSVSKTTVLDYYMNLSDKVSDKVHDLSAYQNMTGLDPKPSEADLKKAAKPASESAQQASDELKKEKVPAKLGKYQKDLQAGVDQLAEGYADEAKALQTPKRDTAAADKKLAEASSKIGSVLEKAGLSKSDILTDVH
;
A
#
# COMPACT_ATOMS: atom_id res chain seq x y z
N MET A 1 30.69 -46.78 -39.91
CA MET A 1 29.53 -47.70 -39.94
C MET A 1 28.25 -46.89 -39.74
N LYS A 2 27.15 -47.33 -40.39
CA LYS A 2 25.75 -46.83 -40.46
C LYS A 2 25.35 -45.68 -39.50
N LYS A 3 24.87 -44.52 -40.00
CA LYS A 3 23.53 -44.21 -40.57
C LYS A 3 22.37 -44.27 -39.56
N TRP A 4 21.79 -43.11 -39.22
CA TRP A 4 20.35 -42.74 -39.23
C TRP A 4 20.20 -41.37 -38.52
N LEU A 5 19.90 -40.22 -39.15
CA LEU A 5 18.76 -39.71 -39.96
C LEU A 5 17.44 -39.45 -39.19
N VAL A 6 16.93 -38.21 -39.38
CA VAL A 6 15.56 -37.66 -39.19
C VAL A 6 15.22 -37.31 -37.72
N ALA A 7 14.65 -36.14 -37.34
CA ALA A 7 13.70 -35.28 -38.02
C ALA A 7 13.80 -33.80 -37.62
N ALA A 8 13.68 -32.92 -38.61
CA ALA A 8 13.36 -31.51 -38.46
C ALA A 8 11.87 -31.35 -38.12
N PHE A 9 11.55 -30.46 -37.18
CA PHE A 9 10.21 -29.92 -37.00
C PHE A 9 10.30 -28.39 -36.91
N THR A 10 10.43 -27.78 -38.08
CA THR A 10 10.13 -26.36 -38.28
C THR A 10 8.62 -26.18 -38.30
N LEU A 11 8.04 -25.67 -37.22
CA LEU A 11 6.67 -25.19 -37.21
C LEU A 11 6.67 -23.68 -37.47
N LEU A 12 6.46 -23.32 -38.74
CA LEU A 12 6.05 -21.97 -39.15
C LEU A 12 4.65 -21.69 -38.58
N LEU A 13 4.54 -20.69 -37.71
CA LEU A 13 3.27 -20.04 -37.40
C LEU A 13 3.33 -18.58 -37.87
N ALA A 14 3.03 -18.38 -39.15
CA ALA A 14 2.65 -17.07 -39.68
C ALA A 14 1.13 -16.96 -39.60
N VAL A 15 0.63 -16.18 -38.63
CA VAL A 15 -0.74 -15.67 -38.64
C VAL A 15 -0.66 -14.23 -39.09
N ALA A 16 -1.10 -13.98 -40.33
CA ALA A 16 -1.36 -12.66 -40.85
C ALA A 16 -2.52 -12.02 -40.06
N LEU A 17 -2.27 -10.88 -39.40
CA LEU A 17 -3.38 -10.02 -38.99
C LEU A 17 -3.85 -9.20 -40.19
N VAL A 18 -5.04 -9.58 -40.66
CA VAL A 18 -5.87 -8.83 -41.59
C VAL A 18 -6.08 -7.40 -41.10
N ALA A 19 -5.69 -6.46 -41.95
CA ALA A 19 -6.17 -5.10 -41.95
C ALA A 19 -7.51 -5.04 -42.70
N CYS A 20 -8.61 -4.74 -42.01
CA CYS A 20 -9.87 -4.17 -42.52
C CYS A 20 -10.81 -3.97 -41.31
N GLY A 21 -11.56 -2.89 -41.11
CA GLY A 21 -11.87 -1.78 -42.00
C GLY A 21 -12.50 -0.62 -41.24
N SER A 22 -12.55 0.50 -41.95
CA SER A 22 -13.23 1.75 -41.60
C SER A 22 -14.74 1.52 -41.39
N GLY A 23 -15.31 2.12 -40.35
CA GLY A 23 -16.71 1.99 -39.98
C GLY A 23 -17.13 2.85 -38.78
N ASN A 24 -17.03 4.17 -38.94
CA ASN A 24 -17.86 5.26 -38.41
C ASN A 24 -18.59 5.11 -37.05
N ASP A 25 -18.15 5.96 -36.11
CA ASP A 25 -18.88 6.69 -35.05
C ASP A 25 -20.03 6.04 -34.27
N SER A 26 -19.78 5.83 -32.97
CA SER A 26 -20.77 6.04 -31.92
C SER A 26 -20.05 6.47 -30.64
N ASN A 27 -19.99 7.80 -30.47
CA ASN A 27 -19.67 8.48 -29.24
C ASN A 27 -20.44 7.86 -28.05
N LYS A 28 -19.72 7.21 -27.12
CA LYS A 28 -20.24 6.81 -25.81
C LYS A 28 -19.15 6.98 -24.77
N ASP A 29 -19.23 8.12 -24.08
CA ASP A 29 -18.56 8.45 -22.82
C ASP A 29 -17.06 8.10 -22.71
N LYS A 30 -16.20 9.05 -23.07
CA LYS A 30 -14.83 9.13 -22.51
C LYS A 30 -14.88 9.53 -21.03
N SER A 31 -15.55 8.74 -20.20
CA SER A 31 -15.11 8.61 -18.81
C SER A 31 -13.74 7.94 -18.91
N LYS A 32 -12.66 8.70 -18.70
CA LYS A 32 -11.31 8.12 -18.59
C LYS A 32 -11.39 7.05 -17.50
N SER A 33 -11.42 5.78 -17.90
CA SER A 33 -11.33 4.69 -16.95
C SER A 33 -10.01 4.86 -16.20
N VAL A 34 -10.10 4.91 -14.86
CA VAL A 34 -8.92 5.04 -14.01
C VAL A 34 -8.06 3.81 -14.25
N SER A 35 -6.82 4.01 -14.70
CA SER A 35 -5.93 2.88 -14.98
C SER A 35 -5.45 2.24 -13.68
N LYS A 36 -5.19 0.93 -13.72
CA LYS A 36 -4.57 0.19 -12.61
C LYS A 36 -3.26 0.84 -12.17
N THR A 37 -2.46 1.28 -13.13
CA THR A 37 -1.20 2.01 -12.90
C THR A 37 -1.44 3.28 -12.08
N THR A 38 -2.47 4.07 -12.37
CA THR A 38 -2.74 5.30 -11.61
C THR A 38 -3.05 5.01 -10.13
N VAL A 39 -3.76 3.92 -9.85
CA VAL A 39 -4.07 3.49 -8.47
C VAL A 39 -2.83 2.94 -7.78
N LEU A 40 -2.05 2.12 -8.50
CA LEU A 40 -0.80 1.54 -7.98
C LEU A 40 0.23 2.63 -7.68
N ASP A 41 0.46 3.58 -8.58
CA ASP A 41 1.39 4.70 -8.38
C ASP A 41 1.01 5.53 -7.15
N TYR A 42 -0.29 5.74 -6.94
CA TYR A 42 -0.78 6.43 -5.75
C TYR A 42 -0.47 5.64 -4.48
N TYR A 43 -0.76 4.34 -4.47
CA TYR A 43 -0.48 3.47 -3.34
C TYR A 43 1.01 3.41 -3.00
N MET A 44 1.88 3.25 -4.00
CA MET A 44 3.33 3.19 -3.78
C MET A 44 3.85 4.50 -3.20
N ASN A 45 3.45 5.64 -3.75
CA ASN A 45 3.82 6.95 -3.20
C ASN A 45 3.26 7.17 -1.78
N LEU A 46 2.07 6.66 -1.47
CA LEU A 46 1.52 6.70 -0.11
C LEU A 46 2.37 5.84 0.85
N SER A 47 2.76 4.63 0.42
CA SER A 47 3.62 3.72 1.17
C SER A 47 4.96 4.37 1.48
N ASP A 48 5.63 4.93 0.46
CA ASP A 48 6.92 5.61 0.60
C ASP A 48 6.85 6.75 1.62
N LYS A 49 5.80 7.60 1.53
CA LYS A 49 5.58 8.70 2.48
C LYS A 49 5.43 8.24 3.91
N VAL A 50 4.77 7.09 4.13
CA VAL A 50 4.60 6.52 5.47
C VAL A 50 5.91 5.90 5.95
N SER A 51 6.58 5.10 5.12
CA SER A 51 7.88 4.47 5.43
C SER A 51 8.91 5.52 5.88
N ASP A 52 8.97 6.65 5.20
CA ASP A 52 9.84 7.80 5.52
C ASP A 52 9.62 8.40 6.92
N LYS A 53 8.49 8.09 7.56
CA LYS A 53 8.10 8.66 8.87
C LYS A 53 8.06 7.63 9.98
N VAL A 54 7.89 6.34 9.69
CA VAL A 54 7.60 5.32 10.70
C VAL A 54 8.81 4.50 11.16
N HIS A 55 10.03 4.82 10.72
CA HIS A 55 11.24 4.06 11.08
C HIS A 55 11.40 3.76 12.58
N ASP A 56 11.27 4.78 13.44
CA ASP A 56 11.46 4.57 14.90
C ASP A 56 10.27 3.83 15.52
N LEU A 57 9.07 3.99 14.95
CA LEU A 57 7.91 3.18 15.33
C LEU A 57 8.12 1.71 14.96
N SER A 58 8.55 1.42 13.72
CA SER A 58 8.90 0.08 13.25
C SER A 58 9.97 -0.56 14.15
N ALA A 59 11.01 0.20 14.50
CA ALA A 59 12.07 -0.27 15.39
C ALA A 59 11.52 -0.63 16.79
N TYR A 60 10.67 0.22 17.36
CA TYR A 60 10.02 -0.08 18.65
C TYR A 60 9.12 -1.32 18.57
N GLN A 61 8.28 -1.44 17.55
CA GLN A 61 7.41 -2.59 17.36
C GLN A 61 8.23 -3.89 17.24
N ASN A 62 9.30 -3.88 16.45
CA ASN A 62 10.24 -4.99 16.36
C ASN A 62 10.86 -5.35 17.72
N MET A 63 11.29 -4.35 18.50
CA MET A 63 11.81 -4.57 19.86
C MET A 63 10.78 -5.26 20.77
N THR A 64 9.50 -4.92 20.66
CA THR A 64 8.46 -5.52 21.52
C THR A 64 8.19 -6.99 21.23
N GLY A 65 8.53 -7.47 20.03
CA GLY A 65 8.39 -8.85 19.58
C GLY A 65 9.63 -9.73 19.77
N LEU A 66 10.74 -9.21 20.27
CA LEU A 66 11.96 -9.98 20.52
C LEU A 66 11.81 -10.97 21.68
N ASP A 67 12.52 -12.10 21.59
CA ASP A 67 12.68 -13.09 22.64
C ASP A 67 14.19 -13.38 22.86
N PRO A 68 14.79 -13.05 24.02
CA PRO A 68 14.14 -12.50 25.21
C PRO A 68 13.68 -11.04 25.00
N LYS A 69 12.56 -10.69 25.65
CA LYS A 69 12.01 -9.34 25.61
C LYS A 69 13.01 -8.33 26.20
N PRO A 70 13.20 -7.15 25.56
CA PRO A 70 14.05 -6.09 26.10
C PRO A 70 13.59 -5.61 27.47
N SER A 71 14.49 -4.94 28.19
CA SER A 71 14.15 -4.39 29.50
C SER A 71 13.09 -3.29 29.37
N GLU A 72 12.31 -3.09 30.44
CA GLU A 72 11.36 -1.98 30.52
C GLU A 72 12.04 -0.61 30.35
N ALA A 73 13.29 -0.48 30.79
CA ALA A 73 14.07 0.74 30.60
C ALA A 73 14.39 1.00 29.12
N ASP A 74 14.75 -0.04 28.36
CA ASP A 74 15.02 0.05 26.92
C ASP A 74 13.75 0.37 26.14
N LEU A 75 12.63 -0.31 26.46
CA LEU A 75 11.33 -0.02 25.86
C LEU A 75 10.88 1.42 26.12
N LYS A 76 11.05 1.91 27.35
CA LYS A 76 10.73 3.30 27.70
C LYS A 76 11.60 4.30 26.93
N LYS A 77 12.88 3.99 26.73
CA LYS A 77 13.81 4.85 25.96
C LYS A 77 13.40 4.91 24.48
N ALA A 78 12.95 3.80 23.91
CA ALA A 78 12.50 3.70 22.51
C ALA A 78 11.07 4.25 22.28
N ALA A 79 10.21 4.30 23.30
CA ALA A 79 8.83 4.74 23.15
C ALA A 79 8.68 6.22 22.72
N LYS A 80 9.57 7.12 23.17
CA LYS A 80 9.52 8.54 22.79
C LYS A 80 9.77 8.76 21.30
N PRO A 81 10.90 8.30 20.71
CA PRO A 81 11.12 8.46 19.27
C PRO A 81 10.04 7.73 18.45
N ALA A 82 9.57 6.55 18.90
CA ALA A 82 8.45 5.86 18.25
C ALA A 82 7.15 6.69 18.23
N SER A 83 6.81 7.34 19.36
CA SER A 83 5.66 8.24 19.44
C SER A 83 5.81 9.45 18.51
N GLU A 84 6.99 10.05 18.45
CA GLU A 84 7.28 11.19 17.56
C GLU A 84 7.18 10.78 16.09
N SER A 85 7.72 9.61 15.73
CA SER A 85 7.65 9.00 14.41
C SER A 85 6.21 8.71 13.98
N ALA A 86 5.40 8.10 14.86
CA ALA A 86 3.97 7.89 14.62
C ALA A 86 3.22 9.23 14.42
N GLN A 87 3.52 10.25 15.24
CA GLN A 87 2.91 11.57 15.10
C GLN A 87 3.28 12.24 13.77
N GLN A 88 4.54 12.12 13.32
CA GLN A 88 4.99 12.63 12.02
C GLN A 88 4.26 11.95 10.85
N ALA A 89 4.06 10.63 10.92
CA ALA A 89 3.28 9.90 9.91
C ALA A 89 1.83 10.41 9.88
N SER A 90 1.20 10.59 11.05
CA SER A 90 -0.14 11.17 11.16
C SER A 90 -0.23 12.55 10.50
N ASP A 91 0.72 13.44 10.78
CA ASP A 91 0.69 14.81 10.29
C ASP A 91 1.04 14.91 8.80
N GLU A 92 1.84 13.99 8.25
CA GLU A 92 2.05 13.88 6.82
C GLU A 92 0.78 13.40 6.10
N LEU A 93 0.13 12.37 6.62
CA LEU A 93 -1.11 11.82 6.06
C LEU A 93 -2.28 12.81 6.12
N LYS A 94 -2.39 13.65 7.15
CA LYS A 94 -3.40 14.74 7.20
C LYS A 94 -3.21 15.78 6.10
N LYS A 95 -2.00 15.93 5.56
CA LYS A 95 -1.70 16.84 4.44
C LYS A 95 -1.91 16.16 3.09
N GLU A 96 -2.00 14.83 3.06
CA GLU A 96 -2.17 14.06 1.85
C GLU A 96 -3.53 14.34 1.21
N LYS A 97 -3.49 14.70 -0.07
CA LYS A 97 -4.68 14.96 -0.88
C LYS A 97 -4.78 13.90 -1.95
N VAL A 98 -5.76 13.01 -1.81
CA VAL A 98 -5.99 11.96 -2.81
C VAL A 98 -6.36 12.60 -4.16
N PRO A 99 -5.57 12.37 -5.23
CA PRO A 99 -5.77 13.03 -6.51
C PRO A 99 -7.12 12.68 -7.16
N ALA A 100 -7.82 13.69 -7.70
CA ALA A 100 -9.09 13.50 -8.42
C ALA A 100 -8.98 12.55 -9.63
N LYS A 101 -7.77 12.37 -10.21
CA LYS A 101 -7.50 11.40 -11.29
C LYS A 101 -7.77 9.94 -10.90
N LEU A 102 -7.93 9.64 -9.61
CA LEU A 102 -8.33 8.33 -9.10
C LEU A 102 -9.83 8.06 -9.24
N GLY A 103 -10.61 9.04 -9.71
CA GLY A 103 -12.01 8.89 -10.08
C GLY A 103 -12.84 8.25 -8.97
N LYS A 104 -13.55 7.17 -9.28
CA LYS A 104 -14.42 6.46 -8.32
C LYS A 104 -13.71 5.94 -7.07
N TYR A 105 -12.38 5.81 -7.08
CA TYR A 105 -11.60 5.31 -5.95
C TYR A 105 -11.16 6.42 -4.99
N GLN A 106 -11.24 7.69 -5.41
CA GLN A 106 -10.70 8.82 -4.66
C GLN A 106 -11.28 8.92 -3.24
N LYS A 107 -12.61 8.83 -3.10
CA LYS A 107 -13.27 9.00 -1.80
C LYS A 107 -12.94 7.86 -0.83
N ASP A 108 -12.93 6.61 -1.31
CA ASP A 108 -12.59 5.44 -0.49
C ASP A 108 -11.12 5.48 -0.06
N LEU A 109 -10.21 5.90 -0.95
CA LEU A 109 -8.80 6.10 -0.61
C LEU A 109 -8.62 7.23 0.40
N GLN A 110 -9.33 8.35 0.26
CA GLN A 110 -9.21 9.46 1.20
C GLN A 110 -9.68 9.03 2.58
N ALA A 111 -10.81 8.32 2.66
CA ALA A 111 -11.28 7.78 3.92
C ALA A 111 -10.30 6.76 4.54
N GLY A 112 -9.58 5.99 3.73
CA GLY A 112 -8.51 5.12 4.19
C GLY A 112 -7.31 5.90 4.73
N VAL A 113 -6.85 6.91 4.00
CA VAL A 113 -5.73 7.80 4.39
C VAL A 113 -6.05 8.57 5.67
N ASP A 114 -7.25 9.14 5.79
CA ASP A 114 -7.68 9.86 6.98
C ASP A 114 -7.71 8.92 8.19
N GLN A 115 -8.23 7.70 8.03
CA GLN A 115 -8.27 6.70 9.09
C GLN A 115 -6.87 6.22 9.47
N LEU A 116 -5.96 6.10 8.50
CA LEU A 116 -4.55 5.78 8.75
C LEU A 116 -3.87 6.89 9.54
N ALA A 117 -4.12 8.15 9.19
CA ALA A 117 -3.61 9.32 9.91
C ALA A 117 -4.09 9.34 11.36
N GLU A 118 -5.38 9.03 11.59
CA GLU A 118 -5.93 8.93 12.94
C GLU A 118 -5.34 7.75 13.72
N GLY A 119 -5.16 6.58 13.08
CA GLY A 119 -4.53 5.41 13.70
C GLY A 119 -3.14 5.73 14.22
N TYR A 120 -2.30 6.38 13.40
CA TYR A 120 -0.96 6.81 13.83
C TYR A 120 -0.99 7.90 14.92
N ALA A 121 -2.00 8.79 14.94
CA ALA A 121 -2.15 9.75 16.04
C ALA A 121 -2.50 9.04 17.35
N ASP A 122 -3.35 8.01 17.28
CA ASP A 122 -3.74 7.24 18.46
C ASP A 122 -2.59 6.37 18.96
N GLU A 123 -1.77 5.82 18.05
CA GLU A 123 -0.51 5.12 18.34
C GLU A 123 0.46 6.05 19.08
N ALA A 124 0.69 7.25 18.55
CA ALA A 124 1.56 8.25 19.15
C ALA A 124 1.14 8.58 20.60
N LYS A 125 -0.16 8.79 20.84
CA LYS A 125 -0.70 9.06 22.19
C LYS A 125 -0.54 7.85 23.10
N ALA A 126 -0.84 6.65 22.62
CA ALA A 126 -0.75 5.42 23.40
C ALA A 126 0.67 5.20 23.93
N LEU A 127 1.69 5.40 23.08
CA LEU A 127 3.11 5.26 23.42
C LEU A 127 3.60 6.26 24.48
N GLN A 128 2.88 7.37 24.68
CA GLN A 128 3.20 8.35 25.75
C GLN A 128 2.61 7.96 27.11
N THR A 129 1.67 7.00 27.14
CA THR A 129 1.09 6.53 28.39
C THR A 129 2.06 5.60 29.12
N PRO A 130 1.96 5.45 30.46
CA PRO A 130 2.78 4.50 31.20
C PRO A 130 2.60 3.04 30.75
N LYS A 131 1.41 2.67 30.27
CA LYS A 131 1.11 1.29 29.83
C LYS A 131 1.58 1.02 28.41
N ARG A 132 1.66 2.05 27.55
CA ARG A 132 1.99 1.93 26.13
C ARG A 132 1.13 0.88 25.42
N ASP A 133 -0.16 0.89 25.73
CA ASP A 133 -1.15 -0.04 25.17
C ASP A 133 -1.65 0.49 23.82
N THR A 134 -1.13 -0.10 22.74
CA THR A 134 -1.37 0.31 21.35
C THR A 134 -2.52 -0.45 20.69
N ALA A 135 -3.11 -1.45 21.36
CA ALA A 135 -4.01 -2.41 20.72
C ALA A 135 -5.21 -1.78 19.98
N ALA A 136 -5.75 -0.67 20.52
CA ALA A 136 -6.85 0.06 19.88
C ALA A 136 -6.38 0.82 18.63
N ALA A 137 -5.19 1.40 18.66
CA ALA A 137 -4.58 2.07 17.52
C ALA A 137 -4.17 1.06 16.44
N ASP A 138 -3.57 -0.06 16.83
CA ASP A 138 -3.24 -1.18 15.93
C ASP A 138 -4.46 -1.69 15.16
N LYS A 139 -5.60 -1.88 15.85
CA LYS A 139 -6.86 -2.28 15.21
C LYS A 139 -7.32 -1.24 14.19
N LYS A 140 -7.22 0.05 14.53
CA LYS A 140 -7.63 1.15 13.65
C LYS A 140 -6.75 1.26 12.40
N LEU A 141 -5.43 1.10 12.58
CA LEU A 141 -4.45 1.03 11.49
C LEU A 141 -4.75 -0.17 10.58
N ALA A 142 -5.00 -1.35 11.13
CA ALA A 142 -5.34 -2.55 10.36
C ALA A 142 -6.64 -2.38 9.55
N GLU A 143 -7.66 -1.76 10.13
CA GLU A 143 -8.90 -1.43 9.42
C GLU A 143 -8.68 -0.42 8.29
N ALA A 144 -7.83 0.58 8.51
CA ALA A 144 -7.47 1.57 7.48
C ALA A 144 -6.72 0.91 6.33
N SER A 145 -5.72 0.07 6.65
CA SER A 145 -4.97 -0.71 5.66
C SER A 145 -5.88 -1.62 4.84
N SER A 146 -6.77 -2.37 5.50
CA SER A 146 -7.73 -3.24 4.81
C SER A 146 -8.64 -2.47 3.86
N LYS A 147 -9.08 -1.26 4.24
CA LYS A 147 -9.88 -0.38 3.38
C LYS A 147 -9.10 0.07 2.13
N ILE A 148 -7.84 0.46 2.29
CA ILE A 148 -6.94 0.82 1.17
C ILE A 148 -6.72 -0.40 0.27
N GLY A 149 -6.39 -1.56 0.84
CA GLY A 149 -6.18 -2.81 0.10
C GLY A 149 -7.43 -3.24 -0.69
N SER A 150 -8.63 -3.09 -0.13
CA SER A 150 -9.87 -3.36 -0.87
C SER A 150 -10.11 -2.39 -2.03
N VAL A 151 -9.57 -1.16 -2.01
CA VAL A 151 -9.60 -0.29 -3.19
C VAL A 151 -8.69 -0.83 -4.29
N LEU A 152 -7.52 -1.36 -3.95
CA LEU A 152 -6.62 -2.00 -4.91
C LEU A 152 -7.32 -3.17 -5.61
N GLU A 153 -7.98 -4.04 -4.84
CA GLU A 153 -8.78 -5.16 -5.37
C GLU A 153 -9.90 -4.67 -6.30
N LYS A 154 -10.66 -3.65 -5.90
CA LYS A 154 -11.70 -3.03 -6.74
C LYS A 154 -11.14 -2.37 -8.02
N ALA A 155 -9.85 -2.02 -8.03
CA ALA A 155 -9.13 -1.58 -9.22
C ALA A 155 -8.60 -2.74 -10.07
N GLY A 156 -8.74 -3.98 -9.60
CA GLY A 156 -8.22 -5.19 -10.25
C GLY A 156 -6.73 -5.39 -10.05
N LEU A 157 -6.16 -4.82 -8.98
CA LEU A 157 -4.82 -5.12 -8.47
C LEU A 157 -4.93 -6.21 -7.38
N SER A 158 -3.79 -6.79 -7.00
CA SER A 158 -3.73 -7.62 -5.79
C SER A 158 -3.98 -6.77 -4.56
N LYS A 159 -4.58 -7.37 -3.53
CA LYS A 159 -4.64 -6.75 -2.21
C LYS A 159 -3.23 -6.62 -1.65
N SER A 160 -2.94 -5.45 -1.08
CA SER A 160 -1.73 -5.19 -0.30
C SER A 160 -2.13 -4.66 1.07
N ASP A 161 -1.19 -4.76 2.01
CA ASP A 161 -1.30 -4.23 3.36
C ASP A 161 -0.22 -3.16 3.55
N ILE A 162 -0.65 -1.90 3.66
CA ILE A 162 0.29 -0.79 3.77
C ILE A 162 1.14 -0.89 5.03
N LEU A 163 0.66 -1.53 6.10
CA LEU A 163 1.42 -1.67 7.35
C LEU A 163 2.58 -2.65 7.22
N THR A 164 2.49 -3.60 6.28
CA THR A 164 3.59 -4.54 5.97
C THR A 164 4.47 -4.08 4.83
N ASP A 165 4.06 -3.04 4.11
CA ASP A 165 4.81 -2.48 2.98
C ASP A 165 5.64 -1.24 3.40
N VAL A 166 5.55 -0.83 4.67
CA VAL A 166 6.24 0.35 5.24
C VAL A 166 7.09 -0.05 6.44
N HIS A 167 8.39 0.22 6.40
CA HIS A 167 9.33 -0.08 7.48
C HIS A 167 10.38 1.00 7.65
#